data_AF-A0A7X7LSU9-F1
#
_entry.id   AF-A0A7X7LSU9-F1
#
_cell.length_a   1.000
_cell.length_b   1.000
_cell.length_c   1.000
_cell.angle_alpha   90.00
_cell.angle_beta   90.00
_cell.angle_gamma   90.00
#
_symmetry.space_group_name_H-M   'P 1'
#
loop_
_entity.id
_entity.type
_entity.pdbx_description
1 polymer ?
#
loop_
_entity_poly.entity_id
_entity_poly.type
_entity_poly.pdbx_seq_one_letter_code
_entity_poly.pdbx_strand_id
1 'polypeptide(L)' 'AVMLCYAATFALLAVVGAMVGLGVAWYLGLLAASVLAGYHYTLIRGRERAPCFKAFRHNNWVGGVIFAGLVLDLLSR' A
#
# COMPACT_ATOMS: atom_id res chain seq x y z
N ALA A 1 -11.16 9.01 7.51
CA ALA A 1 -9.78 9.34 7.90
C ALA A 1 -8.80 8.29 7.37
N VAL A 2 -8.79 7.04 7.87
CA VAL A 2 -7.80 6.01 7.48
C VAL A 2 -7.68 5.81 5.96
N MET A 3 -8.79 5.65 5.23
CA MET A 3 -8.74 5.46 3.77
C MET A 3 -8.21 6.67 3.01
N LEU A 4 -8.43 7.89 3.53
CA LEU A 4 -7.87 9.10 2.94
C LEU A 4 -6.34 9.12 3.11
N CYS A 5 -5.84 8.68 4.27
CA CYS A 5 -4.40 8.52 4.48
C CYS A 5 -3.80 7.49 3.52
N TYR A 6 -4.45 6.34 3.30
CA TYR A 6 -4.00 5.37 2.30
C TYR A 6 -3.95 5.97 0.90
N ALA A 7 -5.03 6.64 0.48
CA ALA A 7 -5.08 7.29 -0.83
C ALA A 7 -3.97 8.34 -0.99
N ALA A 8 -3.76 9.19 0.02
CA ALA A 8 -2.70 10.18 0.02
C ALA A 8 -1.30 9.54 -0.03
N THR A 9 -1.05 8.51 0.78
CA THR A 9 0.22 7.77 0.79
C THR A 9 0.51 7.15 -0.58
N PHE A 10 -0.45 6.44 -1.17
CA PHE A 10 -0.24 5.80 -2.47
C PHE A 10 -0.09 6.81 -3.61
N ALA A 11 -0.82 7.92 -3.57
CA ALA A 11 -0.66 9.01 -4.53
C ALA A 11 0.74 9.64 -4.44
N LEU A 12 1.20 9.96 -3.22
CA LEU A 12 2.54 10.52 -3.01
C LEU A 12 3.63 9.55 -3.46
N LEU A 13 3.49 8.26 -3.15
CA LEU A 13 4.44 7.24 -3.60
C LEU A 13 4.43 7.05 -5.12
N ALA A 14 3.27 7.12 -5.77
CA ALA A 14 3.18 7.11 -7.23
C ALA A 14 3.89 8.32 -7.85
N VAL A 15 3.69 9.52 -7.29
CA VAL A 15 4.40 10.75 -7.71
C VAL A 15 5.91 10.59 -7.55
N VAL A 16 6.38 10.11 -6.39
CA VAL A 16 7.81 9.85 -6.16
C VAL A 16 8.35 8.85 -7.18
N GLY A 17 7.61 7.78 -7.45
CA GLY A 17 7.98 6.79 -8.46
C GLY A 17 8.10 7.40 -9.86
N ALA A 18 7.19 8.29 -10.24
CA ALA A 18 7.28 9.01 -11.51
C ALA A 18 8.50 9.96 -11.54
N MET A 19 8.78 10.67 -10.45
CA MET A 19 9.93 11.60 -10.35
C MET A 19 11.28 10.90 -10.49
N VAL A 20 11.41 9.67 -9.98
CA VAL A 20 12.64 8.85 -10.06
C VAL A 20 12.60 7.81 -11.19
N GLY A 21 11.58 7.89 -12.06
CA GLY A 21 11.43 7.07 -13.26
C GLY A 21 11.18 5.58 -13.01
N LEU A 22 10.65 5.17 -11.85
CA LEU A 22 10.37 3.76 -11.52
C LEU A 22 9.46 3.11 -12.57
N GLY A 23 9.73 1.83 -12.85
CA GLY A 23 9.09 1.06 -13.91
C GLY A 23 7.81 0.36 -13.46
N VAL A 24 7.38 -0.60 -14.28
CA VAL A 24 6.10 -1.30 -14.11
C VAL A 24 6.05 -2.10 -12.80
N ALA A 25 7.18 -2.69 -12.36
CA ALA A 25 7.22 -3.49 -11.14
C ALA A 25 6.87 -2.66 -9.89
N TRP A 26 7.31 -1.40 -9.83
CA TRP A 26 6.92 -0.47 -8.77
C TRP A 26 5.41 -0.21 -8.72
N TYR A 27 4.79 0.10 -9.87
CA TYR A 27 3.35 0.37 -9.93
C TYR A 27 2.50 -0.86 -9.65
N LEU A 28 2.98 -2.07 -10.00
CA LEU A 28 2.34 -3.32 -9.59
C LEU A 28 2.40 -3.51 -8.06
N GLY A 29 3.52 -3.13 -7.43
CA GLY A 29 3.64 -3.10 -5.97
C GLY A 29 2.63 -2.15 -5.31
N LEU A 30 2.47 -0.93 -5.84
CA LEU A 30 1.46 0.03 -5.38
C LEU A 30 0.03 -0.45 -5.61
N LEU A 31 -0.23 -1.14 -6.72
CA LEU A 31 -1.53 -1.76 -6.99
C LEU A 31 -1.85 -2.85 -5.96
N ALA A 32 -0.90 -3.73 -5.67
CA ALA A 32 -1.04 -4.76 -4.64
C ALA A 32 -1.30 -4.14 -3.25
N ALA A 33 -0.56 -3.08 -2.90
CA ALA A 33 -0.77 -2.32 -1.66
C ALA A 33 -2.19 -1.73 -1.57
N SER A 34 -2.70 -1.21 -2.69
CA SER A 34 -4.06 -0.65 -2.79
C SER A 34 -5.15 -1.70 -2.59
N VAL A 35 -4.95 -2.92 -3.12
CA VAL A 35 -5.86 -4.06 -2.88
C VAL A 35 -5.89 -4.42 -1.39
N LEU A 36 -4.74 -4.46 -0.72
CA LEU A 36 -4.67 -4.71 0.73
C LEU A 36 -5.38 -3.62 1.56
N ALA A 37 -5.24 -2.35 1.18
CA ALA A 37 -5.99 -1.26 1.80
C ALA A 37 -7.51 -1.41 1.59
N GLY A 38 -7.94 -1.89 0.43
CA GLY A 38 -9.33 -2.25 0.16
C GLY A 38 -9.86 -3.33 1.12
N TYR A 39 -9.04 -4.35 1.42
CA TYR A 39 -9.36 -5.33 2.46
C TYR A 39 -9.44 -4.71 3.86
N HIS A 40 -8.56 -3.76 4.19
CA HIS A 40 -8.65 -3.06 5.48
C HIS A 40 -9.94 -2.28 5.64
N TYR A 41 -10.46 -1.68 4.57
CA TYR A 41 -11.75 -1.01 4.61
C TYR A 41 -12.88 -1.94 5.12
N THR A 42 -12.91 -3.19 4.65
CA THR A 42 -13.93 -4.16 5.10
C THR A 42 -13.82 -4.49 6.59
N LEU A 43 -12.61 -4.42 7.16
CA LEU A 43 -12.36 -4.66 8.58
C LEU A 43 -12.68 -3.44 9.45
N ILE A 44 -12.31 -2.24 9.02
CA ILE A 44 -12.40 -1.03 9.87
C ILE A 44 -13.75 -0.32 9.79
N ARG A 45 -14.58 -0.61 8.77
CA ARG A 45 -15.88 0.06 8.58
C ARG A 45 -16.84 -0.12 9.77
N GLY A 46 -16.75 -1.25 10.47
CA GLY A 46 -17.56 -1.54 11.67
C GLY A 46 -17.07 -0.87 12.95
N ARG A 47 -15.87 -0.27 12.94
CA ARG A 47 -15.25 0.44 14.09
C ARG A 47 -15.14 -0.39 15.38
N GLU A 48 -15.14 -1.70 15.27
CA GLU A 48 -14.91 -2.61 16.39
C GLU A 48 -13.41 -2.78 16.67
N ARG A 49 -13.03 -2.93 17.95
CA ARG A 49 -11.61 -3.02 18.36
C ARG A 49 -10.87 -4.18 17.69
N ALA A 50 -11.43 -5.38 17.71
CA ALA A 50 -10.74 -6.58 17.23
C ALA A 50 -10.46 -6.54 15.70
N PRO A 51 -11.43 -6.22 14.82
CA PRO A 51 -11.17 -6.02 13.40
C PRO A 51 -10.20 -4.88 13.09
N CYS A 52 -10.28 -3.76 13.81
CA CYS A 52 -9.34 -2.65 13.66
C CYS A 52 -7.91 -3.05 14.03
N PHE A 53 -7.72 -3.82 15.10
CA PHE A 53 -6.40 -4.32 15.49
C PHE A 53 -5.85 -5.33 14.49
N LYS A 54 -6.72 -6.16 13.90
CA LYS A 54 -6.37 -7.05 12.79
C LYS A 54 -5.88 -6.25 11.59
N ALA A 55 -6.60 -5.19 11.20
CA ALA A 55 -6.18 -4.30 10.12
C ALA A 55 -4.82 -3.62 10.42
N PHE A 56 -4.62 -3.14 11.66
CA PHE A 56 -3.36 -2.54 12.10
C PHE A 56 -2.18 -3.51 11.97
N ARG A 57 -2.31 -4.74 12.47
CA ARG A 57 -1.25 -5.77 12.33
C ARG A 57 -1.01 -6.17 10.87
N HIS A 58 -2.08 -6.28 10.08
CA HIS A 58 -1.99 -6.60 8.66
C HIS A 58 -1.37 -5.46 7.85
N ASN A 59 -1.33 -4.23 8.36
CA ASN A 59 -0.71 -3.11 7.67
C ASN A 59 0.81 -3.29 7.44
N ASN A 60 1.47 -4.18 8.20
CA ASN A 60 2.85 -4.57 7.89
C ASN A 60 3.00 -5.19 6.49
N TRP A 61 1.97 -5.88 5.99
CA TRP A 61 1.98 -6.41 4.63
C TRP A 61 1.87 -5.32 3.57
N VAL A 62 1.20 -4.20 3.85
CA VAL A 62 1.17 -3.04 2.95
C VAL A 62 2.58 -2.49 2.76
N GLY A 63 3.31 -2.29 3.86
CA GLY A 63 4.72 -1.90 3.81
C GLY A 63 5.59 -2.94 3.09
N GLY A 64 5.35 -4.23 3.36
CA GLY A 64 6.08 -5.34 2.73
C GLY A 64 5.91 -5.40 1.21
N VAL A 65 4.70 -5.23 0.68
CA VAL A 65 4.47 -5.25 -0.78
C VAL A 65 5.00 -4.00 -1.48
N ILE A 66 4.96 -2.84 -0.84
CA ILE A 66 5.59 -1.61 -1.36
C ILE A 66 7.11 -1.81 -1.46
N PHE A 67 7.72 -2.34 -0.40
CA PHE A 67 9.16 -2.63 -0.38
C PHE A 67 9.53 -3.67 -1.44
N ALA A 68 8.77 -4.75 -1.55
CA ALA A 68 9.00 -5.78 -2.57
C ALA A 68 8.89 -5.19 -3.99
N GLY A 69 7.89 -4.35 -4.26
CA GLY A 69 7.74 -3.66 -5.55
C GLY A 69 8.95 -2.78 -5.89
N LEU A 70 9.49 -2.05 -4.90
CA LEU A 70 10.71 -1.26 -5.08
C LEU A 70 11.92 -2.14 -5.40
N VAL A 71 12.14 -3.22 -4.64
CA VAL A 71 13.25 -4.15 -4.85
C VAL A 71 13.15 -4.81 -6.22
N LEU A 72 11.96 -5.27 -6.62
CA LEU A 72 11.74 -5.87 -7.94
C LEU A 72 11.98 -4.89 -9.08
N ASP A 73 11.56 -3.63 -8.94
CA ASP A 73 11.85 -2.60 -9.93
C ASP A 73 13.36 -2.34 -10.04
N LEU A 74 14.06 -2.27 -8.90
CA LEU A 74 15.50 -2.07 -8.87
C LEU A 74 16.28 -3.25 -9.45
N LEU A 75 15.79 -4.48 -9.26
CA LEU A 75 16.40 -5.70 -9.81
C LEU A 75 16.09 -5.93 -11.30
N SER A 76 15.03 -5.31 -11.82
CA SER A 76 14.61 -5.45 -13.22
C SER A 76 15.10 -4.33 -14.14
N ARG A 77 15.79 -3.33 -13.56
CA ARG A 77 16.53 -2.28 -14.26
C ARG A 77 17.96 -2.71 -14.52
#